data_AF-A0A929F859-F1
#
_entry.id   AF-A0A929F859-F1
#
_cell.length_a   1.000
_cell.length_b   1.000
_cell.length_c   1.000
_cell.angle_alpha   90.00
_cell.angle_beta   90.00
_cell.angle_gamma   90.00
#
_symmetry.space_group_name_H-M   'P 1'
#
loop_
_entity.id
_entity.type
_entity.pdbx_description
1 polymer ?
#
loop_
_entity_poly.entity_id
_entity_poly.type
_entity_poly.pdbx_seq_one_letter_code
_entity_poly.pdbx_strand_id
1 'polypeptide(L)'
;MEEYNSTLQLDGSYEKGIAGLYFKSNTDIRKSYLGWSEETTLFEGYISIKPSSSITFDIGKKTLKWGKGYAWNPVAFIDRPKNPEDTALALEGFTVVSADYIKSFDGSLKTISFTPVLIPAYKDINEKFGKLDELNFAGKLYLLYYDTDIDFMFLTGGSKSTRYGFDFSKNITTNFEMHGELAFIKDFNKKLIDNAGQVSERKDDITSYLLGIRCLTKSDTTYILEYYHNGTGFGANEMGDYFSFIDTAYDTFISSKDDSQLQKALNITEVSYGRTNPMRDYLYLRISQKEPFDILYFTPSLTSIFNINDTSYTLSPELLYSGIT
;
A
#
# COMPACT_ATOMS: atom_id res chain seq x y z
N MET A 1 -13.13 -11.09 -28.65
CA MET A 1 -13.64 -9.78 -28.20
C MET A 1 -12.43 -9.00 -27.76
N GLU A 2 -12.23 -7.80 -28.33
CA GLU A 2 -11.06 -6.98 -28.02
C GLU A 2 -11.40 -6.05 -26.87
N GLU A 3 -10.66 -6.19 -25.78
CA GLU A 3 -10.67 -5.26 -24.67
C GLU A 3 -9.32 -4.53 -24.69
N TYR A 4 -9.37 -3.21 -24.64
CA TYR A 4 -8.18 -2.37 -24.68
C TYR A 4 -8.14 -1.52 -23.41
N ASN A 5 -7.05 -1.66 -22.66
CA ASN A 5 -6.76 -0.85 -21.47
C ASN A 5 -5.49 -0.06 -21.75
N SER A 6 -5.55 1.26 -21.54
CA SER A 6 -4.40 2.14 -21.66
C SER A 6 -4.41 3.11 -20.49
N THR A 7 -3.24 3.37 -19.93
CA THR A 7 -3.05 4.35 -18.86
C THR A 7 -2.08 5.41 -19.35
N LEU A 8 -2.49 6.67 -19.26
CA LEU A 8 -1.65 7.83 -19.53
C LEU A 8 -1.35 8.55 -18.22
N GLN A 9 -0.08 8.69 -17.87
CA GLN A 9 0.35 9.47 -16.72
C GLN A 9 1.05 10.75 -17.18
N LEU A 10 0.70 11.86 -16.55
CA LEU A 10 1.32 13.17 -16.79
C LEU A 10 1.67 13.79 -15.45
N ASP A 11 2.94 14.15 -15.28
CA ASP A 11 3.44 14.86 -14.11
C ASP A 11 4.21 16.12 -14.52
N GLY A 12 4.26 17.07 -13.59
CA GLY A 12 4.96 18.32 -13.80
C GLY A 12 5.27 19.03 -12.50
N SER A 13 6.32 19.85 -12.53
CA SER A 13 6.71 20.67 -11.39
C SER A 13 7.18 22.05 -11.84
N TYR A 14 7.00 23.03 -10.96
CA TYR A 14 7.49 24.39 -11.16
C TYR A 14 8.01 24.94 -9.84
N GLU A 15 9.27 25.38 -9.80
CA GLU A 15 9.88 25.98 -8.62
C GLU A 15 10.25 27.45 -8.87
N LYS A 16 9.95 28.32 -7.89
CA LYS A 16 10.33 29.73 -7.89
C LYS A 16 10.66 30.20 -6.47
N GLY A 17 11.95 30.45 -6.22
CA GLY A 17 12.43 30.89 -4.91
C GLY A 17 12.18 29.83 -3.86
N ILE A 18 11.44 30.17 -2.80
CA ILE A 18 11.09 29.24 -1.71
C ILE A 18 9.82 28.43 -2.00
N ALA A 19 9.11 28.68 -3.11
CA ALA A 19 7.84 28.04 -3.42
C ALA A 19 7.97 27.07 -4.60
N GLY A 20 7.27 25.95 -4.53
CA GLY A 20 7.15 24.96 -5.60
C GLY A 20 5.70 24.52 -5.77
N LEU A 21 5.33 24.14 -6.99
CA LEU A 21 4.08 23.49 -7.34
C LEU A 21 4.41 22.15 -7.97
N TYR A 22 3.72 21.08 -7.54
CA TYR A 22 3.83 19.75 -8.12
C TYR A 22 2.44 19.22 -8.48
N PHE A 23 2.34 18.49 -9.58
CA PHE A 23 1.15 17.72 -9.89
C PHE A 23 1.49 16.42 -10.63
N LYS A 24 0.62 15.43 -10.47
CA LYS A 24 0.62 14.16 -11.21
C LYS A 24 -0.83 13.72 -11.44
N SER A 25 -1.20 13.50 -12.68
CA SER A 25 -2.50 12.97 -13.10
C SER A 25 -2.35 11.62 -13.79
N ASN A 26 -3.31 10.75 -13.58
CA ASN A 26 -3.43 9.45 -14.23
C ASN A 26 -4.76 9.37 -14.96
N THR A 27 -4.74 9.01 -16.24
CA THR A 27 -5.91 8.84 -17.08
C THR A 27 -5.99 7.39 -17.55
N ASP A 28 -7.00 6.68 -17.08
CA ASP A 28 -7.28 5.30 -17.46
C ASP A 28 -8.35 5.27 -18.57
N ILE A 29 -7.99 4.68 -19.70
CA ILE A 29 -8.83 4.52 -20.88
C ILE A 29 -9.11 3.03 -21.04
N ARG A 30 -10.39 2.66 -20.93
CA ARG A 30 -10.85 1.30 -21.13
C ARG A 30 -11.89 1.26 -22.23
N LYS A 31 -11.61 0.45 -23.25
CA LYS A 31 -12.56 0.08 -24.29
C LYS A 31 -12.94 -1.37 -24.10
N SER A 32 -14.20 -1.60 -23.75
CA SER A 32 -14.77 -2.95 -23.61
C SER A 32 -15.99 -3.11 -24.50
N TYR A 33 -16.60 -4.30 -24.46
CA TYR A 33 -17.87 -4.57 -25.12
C TYR A 33 -19.04 -3.73 -24.55
N LEU A 34 -18.89 -3.21 -23.32
CA LEU A 34 -19.86 -2.31 -22.67
C LEU A 34 -19.70 -0.85 -23.11
N GLY A 35 -18.63 -0.52 -23.85
CA GLY A 35 -18.36 0.83 -24.36
C GLY A 35 -16.97 1.35 -23.99
N TRP A 36 -16.81 2.65 -24.22
CA TRP A 36 -15.64 3.42 -23.83
C TRP A 36 -15.85 4.04 -22.45
N SER A 37 -14.85 3.91 -21.58
CA SER A 37 -14.75 4.66 -20.33
C SER A 37 -13.39 5.32 -20.24
N GLU A 38 -13.40 6.59 -19.84
CA GLU A 38 -12.21 7.38 -19.56
C GLU A 38 -12.37 7.96 -18.15
N GLU A 39 -11.38 7.72 -17.30
CA GLU A 39 -11.33 8.27 -15.95
C GLU A 39 -9.99 8.96 -15.73
N THR A 40 -10.04 10.25 -15.39
CA THR A 40 -8.84 11.02 -15.04
C THR A 40 -8.84 11.32 -13.55
N THR A 41 -7.81 10.85 -12.86
CA THR A 41 -7.61 11.05 -11.42
C THR A 41 -6.36 11.88 -11.18
N LEU A 42 -6.47 12.95 -10.38
CA LEU A 42 -5.31 13.65 -9.85
C LEU A 42 -4.68 12.80 -8.74
N PHE A 43 -3.52 12.20 -8.98
CA PHE A 43 -2.81 11.39 -7.99
C PHE A 43 -2.14 12.28 -6.95
N GLU A 44 -1.45 13.33 -7.40
CA GLU A 44 -0.76 14.29 -6.54
C GLU A 44 -0.97 15.71 -7.09
N GLY A 45 -1.03 16.69 -6.19
CA GLY A 45 -1.26 18.08 -6.52
C GLY A 45 -1.09 18.93 -5.26
N TYR A 46 0.09 19.52 -5.07
CA TYR A 46 0.42 20.24 -3.85
C TYR A 46 1.36 21.41 -4.09
N ILE A 47 1.29 22.38 -3.17
CA ILE A 47 2.21 23.50 -3.06
C ILE A 47 3.22 23.17 -1.97
N SER A 48 4.49 23.44 -2.23
CA SER A 48 5.60 23.27 -1.30
C SER A 48 6.23 24.62 -0.99
N ILE A 49 6.49 24.90 0.28
CA ILE A 49 7.20 26.10 0.74
C ILE A 49 8.41 25.65 1.55
N LYS A 50 9.61 26.12 1.18
CA LYS A 50 10.90 25.77 1.77
C LYS A 50 11.57 27.02 2.36
N PRO A 51 11.19 27.50 3.56
CA PRO A 51 11.74 28.73 4.13
C PRO A 51 13.24 28.64 4.46
N SER A 52 13.75 27.43 4.64
CA SER A 52 15.17 27.14 4.85
C SER A 52 15.51 25.76 4.29
N SER A 53 16.80 25.38 4.31
CA SER A 53 17.24 24.05 3.91
C SER A 53 16.78 22.93 4.85
N SER A 54 16.28 23.28 6.05
CA SER A 54 15.89 22.31 7.08
C SER A 54 14.38 22.21 7.28
N ILE A 55 13.58 23.07 6.66
CA ILE A 55 12.13 23.13 6.88
C ILE A 55 11.41 23.16 5.54
N THR A 56 10.48 22.23 5.34
CA THR A 56 9.53 22.23 4.22
C THR A 56 8.10 22.20 4.77
N PHE A 57 7.19 22.91 4.12
CA PHE A 57 5.75 22.85 4.37
C PHE A 57 5.06 22.48 3.07
N ASP A 58 4.18 21.48 3.12
CA ASP A 58 3.39 21.07 1.96
C ASP A 58 1.90 21.14 2.27
N ILE A 59 1.12 21.58 1.28
CA ILE A 59 -0.33 21.61 1.33
C ILE A 59 -0.91 21.13 0.01
N GLY A 60 -1.79 20.14 0.07
CA GLY A 60 -2.46 19.57 -1.09
C GLY A 60 -2.46 18.05 -1.07
N LYS A 61 -2.74 17.44 -2.22
CA LYS A 61 -2.82 15.99 -2.38
C LYS A 61 -1.42 15.41 -2.59
N LYS A 62 -0.99 14.53 -1.70
CA LYS A 62 0.40 14.03 -1.67
C LYS A 62 0.47 12.57 -1.25
N THR A 63 1.41 11.83 -1.84
CA THR A 63 1.82 10.52 -1.34
C THR A 63 3.04 10.69 -0.42
N LEU A 64 2.99 10.14 0.79
CA LEU A 64 4.06 10.29 1.79
C LEU A 64 5.01 9.08 1.81
N LYS A 65 4.55 7.94 1.29
CA LYS A 65 5.35 6.73 1.06
C LYS A 65 6.05 6.25 2.34
N TRP A 66 5.29 6.10 3.42
CA TRP A 66 5.81 5.54 4.67
C TRP A 66 5.97 4.01 4.57
N GLY A 67 6.96 3.47 5.30
CA GLY A 67 7.36 2.06 5.24
C GLY A 67 8.59 1.79 4.36
N LYS A 68 9.13 0.58 4.49
CA LYS A 68 10.30 0.03 3.78
C LYS A 68 9.97 -1.20 2.94
N GLY A 69 8.87 -1.89 3.24
CA GLY A 69 8.47 -3.11 2.56
C GLY A 69 8.21 -2.87 1.07
N TYR A 70 8.48 -3.87 0.25
CA TYR A 70 8.35 -3.82 -1.20
C TYR A 70 6.92 -4.11 -1.63
N ALA A 71 6.39 -5.28 -1.24
CA ALA A 71 5.08 -5.77 -1.62
C ALA A 71 3.97 -5.23 -0.71
N TRP A 72 4.22 -5.19 0.60
CA TRP A 72 3.29 -4.66 1.60
C TRP A 72 3.95 -3.61 2.48
N ASN A 73 3.12 -2.82 3.15
CA ASN A 73 3.53 -1.71 4.00
C ASN A 73 2.58 -1.54 5.20
N PRO A 74 2.59 -2.44 6.21
CA PRO A 74 1.72 -2.34 7.38
C PRO A 74 1.80 -1.00 8.14
N VAL A 75 2.92 -0.26 8.04
CA VAL A 75 3.07 1.03 8.75
C VAL A 75 2.61 2.25 7.94
N ALA A 76 2.22 2.08 6.67
CA ALA A 76 1.79 3.17 5.80
C ALA A 76 0.37 3.68 6.11
N PHE A 77 0.17 4.24 7.32
CA PHE A 77 -1.15 4.57 7.85
C PHE A 77 -1.92 5.62 7.04
N ILE A 78 -1.19 6.44 6.29
CA ILE A 78 -1.68 7.60 5.54
C ILE A 78 -1.34 7.53 4.05
N ASP A 79 -1.10 6.33 3.53
CA ASP A 79 -0.99 6.08 2.09
C ASP A 79 -2.05 5.05 1.66
N ARG A 80 -2.25 4.92 0.35
CA ARG A 80 -3.05 3.82 -0.21
C ARG A 80 -2.28 2.50 -0.05
N PRO A 81 -2.98 1.37 0.19
CA PRO A 81 -2.34 0.06 0.21
C PRO A 81 -1.60 -0.22 -1.10
N LYS A 82 -0.40 -0.78 -1.01
CA LYS A 82 0.34 -1.23 -2.18
C LYS A 82 -0.40 -2.35 -2.91
N ASN A 83 -0.11 -2.48 -4.21
CA ASN A 83 -0.42 -3.68 -4.96
C ASN A 83 0.84 -4.58 -5.01
N PRO A 84 0.86 -5.74 -4.35
CA PRO A 84 1.98 -6.67 -4.41
C PRO A 84 2.29 -7.22 -5.81
N GLU A 85 1.27 -7.26 -6.68
CA GLU A 85 1.42 -7.73 -8.06
C GLU A 85 2.06 -6.67 -8.97
N ASP A 86 1.91 -5.39 -8.62
CA ASP A 86 2.58 -4.27 -9.27
C ASP A 86 3.09 -3.28 -8.22
N THR A 87 4.30 -3.53 -7.73
CA THR A 87 4.95 -2.72 -6.70
C THR A 87 5.38 -1.34 -7.21
N ALA A 88 5.41 -1.13 -8.53
CA ALA A 88 5.77 0.13 -9.16
C ALA A 88 4.55 1.01 -9.44
N LEU A 89 3.34 0.48 -9.23
CA LEU A 89 2.09 1.18 -9.43
C LEU A 89 2.08 2.51 -8.66
N ALA A 90 1.90 3.59 -9.41
CA ALA A 90 1.65 4.89 -8.80
C ALA A 90 0.26 4.87 -8.13
N LEU A 91 0.18 5.42 -6.93
CA LEU A 91 -1.05 5.45 -6.16
C LEU A 91 -1.47 6.90 -5.89
N GLU A 92 -2.77 7.10 -5.82
CA GLU A 92 -3.38 8.36 -5.43
C GLU A 92 -2.98 8.74 -3.99
N GLY A 93 -2.58 9.99 -3.77
CA GLY A 93 -2.32 10.53 -2.43
C GLY A 93 -3.58 10.99 -1.71
N PHE A 94 -3.41 11.37 -0.44
CA PHE A 94 -4.45 12.07 0.33
C PHE A 94 -4.17 13.57 0.37
N THR A 95 -5.22 14.38 0.48
CA THR A 95 -5.10 15.81 0.78
C THR A 95 -4.62 15.99 2.20
N VAL A 96 -3.45 16.62 2.38
CA VAL A 96 -2.80 16.79 3.67
C VAL A 96 -2.25 18.20 3.84
N VAL A 97 -1.98 18.55 5.09
CA VAL A 97 -1.03 19.62 5.46
C VAL A 97 0.10 18.96 6.21
N SER A 98 1.34 19.08 5.72
CA SER A 98 2.51 18.50 6.37
C SER A 98 3.62 19.52 6.54
N ALA A 99 4.47 19.30 7.54
CA ALA A 99 5.75 19.95 7.65
C ALA A 99 6.84 18.89 7.74
N ASP A 100 8.04 19.19 7.27
CA ASP A 100 9.22 18.35 7.40
C ASP A 100 10.33 19.19 8.02
N TYR A 101 10.84 18.75 9.17
CA TYR A 101 12.02 19.33 9.80
C TYR A 101 13.17 18.33 9.75
N ILE A 102 14.28 18.69 9.10
CA ILE A 102 15.45 17.82 8.93
C ILE A 102 16.69 18.47 9.55
N LYS A 103 17.42 17.70 10.34
CA LYS A 103 18.72 18.10 10.91
C LYS A 103 19.74 16.98 10.78
N SER A 104 20.94 17.34 10.33
CA SER A 104 22.09 16.44 10.21
C SER A 104 23.16 16.72 11.27
N PHE A 105 23.95 15.71 11.59
CA PHE A 105 24.97 15.71 12.63
C PHE A 105 26.20 14.88 12.21
N ASP A 106 27.36 15.15 12.81
CA ASP A 106 28.63 14.47 12.51
C ASP A 106 28.87 13.18 13.35
N GLY A 107 27.89 12.77 14.16
CA GLY A 107 28.02 11.65 15.11
C GLY A 107 27.46 10.32 14.60
N SER A 108 27.31 9.35 15.52
CA SER A 108 26.68 8.05 15.22
C SER A 108 25.22 8.19 14.78
N LEU A 109 24.52 9.21 15.28
CA LEU A 109 23.26 9.68 14.73
C LEU A 109 23.59 10.73 13.67
N LYS A 110 23.30 10.44 12.40
CA LYS A 110 23.65 11.27 11.25
C LYS A 110 22.54 12.23 10.86
N THR A 111 21.28 11.79 10.99
CA THR A 111 20.10 12.58 10.60
C THR A 111 18.94 12.31 11.54
N ILE A 112 18.21 13.37 11.88
CA ILE A 112 16.85 13.30 12.42
C ILE A 112 15.94 14.02 11.45
N SER A 113 14.78 13.42 11.13
CA SER A 113 13.67 14.14 10.50
C SER A 113 12.39 13.95 11.31
N PHE A 114 11.59 15.01 11.43
CA PHE A 114 10.26 14.92 12.01
C PHE A 114 9.22 15.50 11.05
N THR A 115 8.20 14.69 10.75
CA THR A 115 7.16 14.97 9.77
C THR A 115 5.77 14.91 10.41
N PRO A 116 5.25 16.01 11.00
CA PRO A 116 3.85 16.08 11.40
C PRO A 116 2.93 16.26 10.19
N VAL A 117 1.75 15.63 10.24
CA VAL A 117 0.77 15.62 9.15
C VAL A 117 -0.65 15.78 9.71
N LEU A 118 -1.43 16.66 9.10
CA LEU A 118 -2.87 16.78 9.30
C LEU A 118 -3.60 16.22 8.08
N ILE A 119 -4.59 15.36 8.35
CA ILE A 119 -5.39 14.69 7.31
C ILE A 119 -6.89 14.97 7.59
N PRO A 120 -7.49 15.95 6.90
CA PRO A 120 -8.92 16.18 6.98
C PRO A 120 -9.68 15.05 6.25
N ALA A 121 -10.73 14.49 6.85
CA ALA A 121 -11.63 13.55 6.20
C ALA A 121 -13.06 14.13 6.26
N TYR A 122 -13.45 14.81 5.20
CA TYR A 122 -14.76 15.46 5.06
C TYR A 122 -15.40 15.03 3.74
N LYS A 123 -16.66 15.40 3.54
CA LYS A 123 -17.27 15.29 2.23
C LYS A 123 -16.40 15.99 1.18
N ASP A 124 -16.22 15.36 0.04
CA ASP A 124 -15.37 15.76 -1.10
C ASP A 124 -13.85 15.82 -0.82
N ILE A 125 -13.39 15.60 0.42
CA ILE A 125 -11.97 15.63 0.79
C ILE A 125 -11.61 14.34 1.55
N ASN A 126 -10.79 13.50 0.92
CA ASN A 126 -10.35 12.23 1.50
C ASN A 126 -11.51 11.32 1.95
N GLU A 127 -12.61 11.27 1.21
CA GLU A 127 -13.80 10.50 1.58
C GLU A 127 -13.51 9.01 1.82
N LYS A 128 -12.54 8.47 1.06
CA LYS A 128 -12.08 7.08 1.16
C LYS A 128 -11.01 6.87 2.25
N PHE A 129 -10.74 7.85 3.13
CA PHE A 129 -9.76 7.70 4.20
C PHE A 129 -10.33 6.92 5.38
N GLY A 130 -11.56 7.20 5.80
CA GLY A 130 -12.19 6.56 6.95
C GLY A 130 -13.51 7.23 7.29
N LYS A 131 -13.90 7.22 8.57
CA LYS A 131 -15.09 7.96 9.04
C LYS A 131 -14.93 9.45 8.72
N LEU A 132 -15.99 10.02 8.14
CA LEU A 132 -16.08 11.44 7.75
C LEU A 132 -16.32 12.35 8.97
N ASP A 133 -16.14 13.65 8.73
CA ASP A 133 -16.31 14.76 9.69
C ASP A 133 -15.29 14.74 10.83
N GLU A 134 -14.06 14.33 10.51
CA GLU A 134 -12.99 14.15 11.47
C GLU A 134 -11.68 14.75 10.93
N LEU A 135 -10.88 15.33 11.83
CA LEU A 135 -9.51 15.73 11.54
C LEU A 135 -8.55 14.73 12.18
N ASN A 136 -7.65 14.17 11.37
CA ASN A 136 -6.67 13.20 11.83
C ASN A 136 -5.29 13.83 11.93
N PHE A 137 -4.49 13.31 12.85
CA PHE A 137 -3.11 13.71 13.08
C PHE A 137 -2.20 12.50 12.98
N ALA A 138 -1.16 12.63 12.16
CA ALA A 138 -0.11 11.64 12.02
C ALA A 138 1.25 12.29 12.21
N GLY A 139 2.24 11.49 12.52
CA GLY A 139 3.61 11.94 12.60
C GLY A 139 4.58 10.83 12.29
N LYS A 140 5.71 11.17 11.67
CA LYS A 140 6.85 10.29 11.49
C LYS A 140 8.11 10.92 12.07
N LEU A 141 8.85 10.17 12.87
CA LEU A 141 10.19 10.49 13.34
C LEU A 141 11.18 9.52 12.68
N TYR A 142 12.02 10.05 11.81
CA TYR A 142 13.09 9.33 11.14
C TYR A 142 14.43 9.58 11.84
N LEU A 143 15.23 8.52 11.97
CA LEU A 143 16.58 8.55 12.49
C LEU A 143 17.50 7.77 11.54
N LEU A 144 18.62 8.38 11.13
CA LEU A 144 19.73 7.66 10.52
C LEU A 144 20.79 7.39 11.59
N TYR A 145 20.74 6.20 12.20
CA TYR A 145 21.59 5.84 13.34
C TYR A 145 22.45 4.62 13.04
N TYR A 146 23.78 4.74 13.11
CA TYR A 146 24.73 3.69 12.72
C TYR A 146 24.42 3.06 11.35
N ASP A 147 24.18 3.90 10.34
CA ASP A 147 23.83 3.50 8.96
C ASP A 147 22.58 2.62 8.89
N THR A 148 21.67 2.82 9.84
CA THR A 148 20.36 2.16 9.90
C THR A 148 19.31 3.25 9.80
N ASP A 149 18.44 3.12 8.81
CA ASP A 149 17.22 3.91 8.73
C ASP A 149 16.23 3.36 9.76
N ILE A 150 15.74 4.22 10.64
CA ILE A 150 14.76 3.87 11.68
C ILE A 150 13.64 4.90 11.65
N ASP A 151 12.41 4.45 11.48
CA ASP A 151 11.24 5.31 11.52
C ASP A 151 10.30 4.89 12.66
N PHE A 152 9.77 5.88 13.39
CA PHE A 152 8.63 5.73 14.29
C PHE A 152 7.47 6.53 13.73
N MET A 153 6.27 5.98 13.73
CA MET A 153 5.11 6.68 13.22
C MET A 153 3.87 6.42 14.05
N PHE A 154 2.92 7.35 13.97
CA PHE A 154 1.61 7.17 14.56
C PHE A 154 0.55 7.82 13.69
N LEU A 155 -0.68 7.35 13.85
CA LEU A 155 -1.89 7.98 13.34
C LEU A 155 -2.95 7.93 14.43
N THR A 156 -3.59 9.06 14.68
CA THR A 156 -4.74 9.17 15.57
C THR A 156 -5.76 10.18 15.02
N GLY A 157 -6.98 10.14 15.54
CA GLY A 157 -8.12 10.89 15.02
C GLY A 157 -9.38 10.02 15.00
N GLY A 158 -10.52 10.60 14.65
CA GLY A 158 -11.80 9.89 14.61
C GLY A 158 -12.05 9.08 13.35
N SER A 159 -11.29 9.28 12.25
CA SER A 159 -11.54 8.58 10.99
C SER A 159 -11.11 7.12 10.98
N LYS A 160 -10.02 6.80 11.68
CA LYS A 160 -9.42 5.46 11.77
C LYS A 160 -9.01 5.21 13.22
N SER A 161 -9.05 3.95 13.66
CA SER A 161 -8.52 3.61 14.99
C SER A 161 -7.06 4.00 15.13
N THR A 162 -6.64 4.36 16.35
CA THR A 162 -5.27 4.83 16.62
C THR A 162 -4.24 3.73 16.33
N ARG A 163 -3.13 4.11 15.70
CA ARG A 163 -2.07 3.19 15.24
C ARG A 163 -0.69 3.72 15.58
N TYR A 164 0.22 2.80 15.87
CA TYR A 164 1.63 3.05 16.10
C TYR A 164 2.44 2.15 15.18
N GLY A 165 3.50 2.69 14.62
CA GLY A 165 4.34 2.02 13.64
C GLY A 165 5.81 2.19 13.98
N PHE A 166 6.57 1.17 13.64
CA PHE A 166 8.02 1.17 13.68
C PHE A 166 8.52 0.48 12.42
N ASP A 167 9.50 1.06 11.75
CA ASP A 167 10.21 0.36 10.69
C ASP A 167 11.72 0.60 10.76
N PHE A 168 12.47 -0.29 10.11
CA PHE A 168 13.89 -0.12 9.92
C PHE A 168 14.34 -0.69 8.58
N SER A 169 15.46 -0.18 8.07
CA SER A 169 16.21 -0.79 6.97
C SER A 169 17.71 -0.62 7.20
N LYS A 170 18.48 -1.64 6.83
CA LYS A 170 19.93 -1.63 6.90
C LYS A 170 20.55 -2.42 5.75
N ASN A 171 21.50 -1.78 5.07
CA ASN A 171 22.45 -2.51 4.24
C ASN A 171 23.50 -3.16 5.15
N ILE A 172 23.42 -4.48 5.34
CA ILE A 172 24.42 -5.25 6.09
C ILE A 172 25.72 -5.35 5.29
N THR A 173 25.58 -5.46 3.97
CA THR A 173 26.66 -5.28 2.99
C THR A 173 26.14 -4.40 1.86
N THR A 174 26.99 -3.97 0.94
CA THR A 174 26.58 -3.16 -0.22
C THR A 174 25.49 -3.82 -1.08
N ASN A 175 25.42 -5.15 -1.05
CA ASN A 175 24.53 -5.93 -1.92
C ASN A 175 23.48 -6.72 -1.13
N PHE A 176 23.40 -6.55 0.20
CA PHE A 176 22.46 -7.27 1.05
C PHE A 176 21.83 -6.31 2.06
N GLU A 177 20.52 -6.12 1.90
CA GLU A 177 19.67 -5.33 2.76
C GLU A 177 18.76 -6.24 3.59
N MET A 178 18.50 -5.82 4.82
CA MET A 178 17.42 -6.33 5.65
C MET A 178 16.54 -5.17 6.10
N HIS A 179 15.24 -5.38 6.07
CA HIS A 179 14.25 -4.39 6.50
C HIS A 179 13.10 -5.07 7.24
N GLY A 180 12.40 -4.28 8.05
CA GLY A 180 11.24 -4.77 8.77
C GLY A 180 10.31 -3.65 9.19
N GLU A 181 9.05 -4.02 9.40
CA GLU A 181 7.97 -3.12 9.80
C GLU A 181 7.12 -3.79 10.89
N LEU A 182 6.63 -2.98 11.83
CA LEU A 182 5.72 -3.40 12.90
C LEU A 182 4.65 -2.33 13.08
N ALA A 183 3.39 -2.72 12.96
CA ALA A 183 2.23 -1.86 13.17
C ALA A 183 1.35 -2.43 14.28
N PHE A 184 0.99 -1.59 15.24
CA PHE A 184 0.03 -1.88 16.29
C PHE A 184 -1.20 -0.98 16.11
N ILE A 185 -2.37 -1.59 15.94
CA ILE A 185 -3.66 -0.93 15.71
C ILE A 185 -4.55 -1.21 16.90
N LYS A 186 -4.91 -0.17 17.62
CA LYS A 186 -5.84 -0.30 18.74
C LYS A 186 -7.26 -0.48 18.23
N ASP A 187 -8.09 -1.19 18.98
CA ASP A 187 -9.55 -1.08 18.85
C ASP A 187 -10.04 -1.29 17.39
N PHE A 188 -9.40 -2.22 16.67
CA PHE A 188 -9.73 -2.51 15.27
C PHE A 188 -11.06 -3.26 15.20
N ASN A 189 -12.03 -2.70 14.47
CA ASN A 189 -13.30 -3.35 14.26
C ASN A 189 -13.22 -4.30 13.03
N LYS A 190 -13.24 -5.59 13.29
CA LYS A 190 -13.23 -6.64 12.28
C LYS A 190 -14.64 -7.18 12.05
N LYS A 191 -15.12 -7.07 10.82
CA LYS A 191 -16.37 -7.69 10.37
C LYS A 191 -16.11 -9.14 9.99
N LEU A 192 -16.93 -10.05 10.51
CA LEU A 192 -16.88 -11.49 10.25
C LEU A 192 -18.25 -11.94 9.75
N ILE A 193 -18.25 -12.95 8.88
CA ILE A 193 -19.47 -13.65 8.47
C ILE A 193 -19.32 -15.13 8.78
N ASP A 194 -20.37 -15.73 9.32
CA ASP A 194 -20.44 -17.18 9.49
C ASP A 194 -21.02 -17.87 8.24
N ASN A 195 -20.99 -19.19 8.23
CA ASN A 195 -21.52 -20.01 7.14
C ASN A 195 -23.03 -19.85 6.90
N ALA A 196 -23.78 -19.36 7.90
CA ALA A 196 -25.21 -19.08 7.80
C ALA A 196 -25.48 -17.64 7.30
N GLY A 197 -24.42 -16.88 7.01
CA GLY A 197 -24.47 -15.51 6.57
C GLY A 197 -24.70 -14.50 7.69
N GLN A 198 -24.65 -14.87 8.97
CA GLN A 198 -24.77 -13.89 10.05
C GLN A 198 -23.48 -13.06 10.14
N VAL A 199 -23.65 -11.74 10.17
CA VAL A 199 -22.53 -10.81 10.27
C VAL A 199 -22.33 -10.45 11.73
N SER A 200 -21.09 -10.58 12.20
CA SER A 200 -20.68 -10.17 13.53
C SER A 200 -19.51 -9.18 13.45
N GLU A 201 -19.35 -8.39 14.50
CA GLU A 201 -18.25 -7.43 14.63
C GLU A 201 -17.44 -7.79 15.87
N ARG A 202 -16.12 -7.90 15.69
CA ARG A 202 -15.17 -8.17 16.77
C ARG A 202 -14.18 -7.01 16.87
N LYS A 203 -14.05 -6.45 18.07
CA LYS A 203 -13.14 -5.33 18.34
C LYS A 203 -11.91 -5.85 19.08
N ASP A 204 -10.76 -5.82 18.44
CA ASP A 204 -9.50 -6.31 18.99
C ASP A 204 -8.36 -5.31 18.79
N ASP A 205 -7.34 -5.40 19.63
CA ASP A 205 -6.04 -4.82 19.35
C ASP A 205 -5.29 -5.76 18.38
N ILE A 206 -4.73 -5.21 17.31
CA ILE A 206 -4.14 -5.96 16.21
C ILE A 206 -2.69 -5.56 15.98
N THR A 207 -1.85 -6.56 15.73
CA THR A 207 -0.46 -6.36 15.33
C THR A 207 -0.25 -6.91 13.92
N SER A 208 0.28 -6.08 13.02
CA SER A 208 0.79 -6.52 11.71
C SER A 208 2.29 -6.32 11.67
N TYR A 209 3.03 -7.19 10.99
CA TYR A 209 4.48 -7.04 10.85
C TYR A 209 4.98 -7.62 9.54
N LEU A 210 6.10 -7.09 9.06
CA LEU A 210 6.79 -7.52 7.86
C LEU A 210 8.28 -7.66 8.16
N LEU A 211 8.91 -8.70 7.63
CA LEU A 211 10.36 -8.84 7.62
C LEU A 211 10.79 -9.22 6.21
N GLY A 212 11.78 -8.50 5.68
CA GLY A 212 12.24 -8.71 4.32
C GLY A 212 13.75 -8.61 4.18
N ILE A 213 14.21 -9.15 3.07
CA ILE A 213 15.60 -9.07 2.61
C ILE A 213 15.64 -8.71 1.12
N ARG A 214 16.68 -7.99 0.72
CA ARG A 214 17.04 -7.79 -0.68
C ARG A 214 18.49 -8.20 -0.90
N CYS A 215 18.75 -9.02 -1.92
CA CYS A 215 20.09 -9.43 -2.32
C CYS A 215 20.34 -9.10 -3.79
N LEU A 216 21.48 -8.47 -4.10
CA LEU A 216 21.98 -8.25 -5.46
C LEU A 216 23.20 -9.16 -5.71
N THR A 217 23.06 -10.09 -6.65
CA THR A 217 24.16 -10.99 -7.01
C THR A 217 25.21 -10.29 -7.88
N LYS A 218 26.36 -10.93 -8.08
CA LYS A 218 27.40 -10.44 -9.01
C LYS A 218 26.96 -10.45 -10.48
N SER A 219 25.93 -11.23 -10.81
CA SER A 219 25.36 -11.30 -12.15
C SER A 219 24.22 -10.29 -12.32
N ASP A 220 24.12 -9.28 -11.46
CA ASP A 220 23.03 -8.29 -11.44
C ASP A 220 21.62 -8.90 -11.34
N THR A 221 21.50 -10.06 -10.69
CA THR A 221 20.21 -10.64 -10.30
C THR A 221 19.79 -10.06 -8.96
N THR A 222 18.61 -9.45 -8.90
CA THR A 222 18.01 -8.98 -7.64
C THR A 222 17.01 -10.00 -7.13
N TYR A 223 17.14 -10.36 -5.86
CA TYR A 223 16.18 -11.16 -5.10
C TYR A 223 15.56 -10.29 -4.01
N ILE A 224 14.25 -10.29 -3.91
CA ILE A 224 13.49 -9.69 -2.82
C ILE A 224 12.64 -10.80 -2.21
N LEU A 225 12.78 -11.03 -0.90
CA LEU A 225 11.99 -12.00 -0.15
C LEU A 225 11.39 -11.29 1.06
N GLU A 226 10.07 -11.36 1.23
CA GLU A 226 9.37 -10.78 2.37
C GLU A 226 8.40 -11.78 2.98
N TYR A 227 8.37 -11.87 4.31
CA TYR A 227 7.28 -12.47 5.05
C TYR A 227 6.42 -11.35 5.62
N TYR A 228 5.10 -11.46 5.44
CA TYR A 228 4.12 -10.49 5.92
C TYR A 228 3.04 -11.18 6.75
N HIS A 229 2.89 -10.72 7.99
CA HIS A 229 1.74 -11.01 8.84
C HIS A 229 0.78 -9.82 8.86
N ASN A 230 -0.34 -9.96 8.17
CA ASN A 230 -1.49 -9.08 8.18
C ASN A 230 -2.39 -9.40 9.38
N GLY A 231 -2.19 -8.71 10.51
CA GLY A 231 -3.04 -8.91 11.69
C GLY A 231 -4.51 -8.58 11.44
N THR A 232 -4.81 -7.66 10.52
CA THR A 232 -6.20 -7.35 10.12
C THR A 232 -6.81 -8.42 9.22
N GLY A 233 -5.97 -9.37 8.76
CA GLY A 233 -6.28 -10.48 7.88
C GLY A 233 -7.26 -11.50 8.47
N PHE A 234 -7.88 -12.27 7.59
CA PHE A 234 -8.74 -13.40 7.94
C PHE A 234 -7.94 -14.69 8.12
N GLY A 235 -8.26 -15.45 9.16
CA GLY A 235 -7.74 -16.81 9.33
C GLY A 235 -8.39 -17.80 8.36
N ALA A 236 -7.83 -19.01 8.27
CA ALA A 236 -8.35 -20.06 7.39
C ALA A 236 -9.83 -20.38 7.64
N ASN A 237 -10.24 -20.53 8.91
CA ASN A 237 -11.64 -20.81 9.25
C ASN A 237 -12.57 -19.64 8.89
N GLU A 238 -12.15 -18.40 9.18
CA GLU A 238 -12.95 -17.19 8.87
C GLU A 238 -13.15 -17.01 7.36
N MET A 239 -12.16 -17.40 6.54
CA MET A 239 -12.31 -17.45 5.07
C MET A 239 -13.16 -18.63 4.61
N GLY A 240 -13.01 -19.79 5.24
CA GLY A 240 -13.81 -20.98 4.94
C GLY A 240 -15.30 -20.77 5.18
N ASP A 241 -15.67 -20.09 6.27
CA ASP A 241 -17.05 -19.70 6.57
C ASP A 241 -17.62 -18.78 5.48
N TYR A 242 -16.82 -17.79 5.05
CA TYR A 242 -17.19 -16.88 3.97
C TYR A 242 -17.40 -17.59 2.62
N PHE A 243 -16.51 -18.49 2.23
CA PHE A 243 -16.68 -19.27 1.00
C PHE A 243 -17.91 -20.20 1.09
N SER A 244 -18.09 -20.87 2.22
CA SER A 244 -19.26 -21.73 2.46
C SER A 244 -20.58 -20.95 2.39
N PHE A 245 -20.58 -19.70 2.86
CA PHE A 245 -21.74 -18.81 2.73
C PHE A 245 -22.03 -18.46 1.27
N ILE A 246 -21.01 -18.17 0.46
CA ILE A 246 -21.18 -17.90 -0.98
C ILE A 246 -21.77 -19.12 -1.70
N ASP A 247 -21.23 -20.32 -1.43
CA ASP A 247 -21.73 -21.56 -2.02
C ASP A 247 -23.20 -21.80 -1.66
N THR A 248 -23.54 -21.63 -0.37
CA THR A 248 -24.93 -21.77 0.12
C THR A 248 -25.87 -20.72 -0.50
N ALA A 249 -25.40 -19.48 -0.66
CA ALA A 249 -26.15 -18.41 -1.30
C ALA A 249 -26.43 -18.72 -2.78
N TYR A 250 -25.44 -19.27 -3.49
CA TYR A 250 -25.59 -19.70 -4.87
C TYR A 250 -26.56 -20.86 -5.03
N ASP A 251 -26.46 -21.90 -4.19
CA ASP A 251 -27.39 -23.03 -4.19
C ASP A 251 -28.84 -22.60 -3.92
N THR A 252 -29.02 -21.65 -3.00
CA THR A 252 -30.31 -21.03 -2.70
C THR A 252 -30.86 -20.30 -3.94
N PHE A 253 -30.02 -19.53 -4.63
CA PHE A 253 -30.43 -18.85 -5.86
C PHE A 253 -30.81 -19.85 -6.98
N ILE A 254 -30.04 -20.92 -7.18
CA ILE A 254 -30.35 -21.92 -8.21
C ILE A 254 -31.70 -22.58 -7.96
N SER A 255 -32.00 -22.92 -6.71
CA SER A 255 -33.21 -23.64 -6.30
C SER A 255 -34.46 -22.75 -6.19
N SER A 256 -34.33 -21.51 -5.71
CA SER A 256 -35.47 -20.63 -5.41
C SER A 256 -35.60 -19.42 -6.34
N LYS A 257 -34.55 -19.07 -7.08
CA LYS A 257 -34.39 -17.80 -7.81
C LYS A 257 -34.37 -16.55 -6.93
N ASP A 258 -34.25 -16.69 -5.61
CA ASP A 258 -33.99 -15.59 -4.69
C ASP A 258 -32.49 -15.25 -4.68
N ASP A 259 -32.14 -14.01 -5.01
CA ASP A 259 -30.77 -13.51 -5.03
C ASP A 259 -30.39 -12.72 -3.75
N SER A 260 -31.27 -12.65 -2.75
CA SER A 260 -31.06 -11.87 -1.53
C SER A 260 -29.74 -12.19 -0.81
N GLN A 261 -29.39 -13.48 -0.70
CA GLN A 261 -28.13 -13.92 -0.08
C GLN A 261 -26.92 -13.62 -0.97
N LEU A 262 -27.06 -13.66 -2.29
CA LEU A 262 -25.99 -13.28 -3.22
C LEU A 262 -25.70 -11.79 -3.15
N GLN A 263 -26.73 -10.94 -3.06
CA GLN A 263 -26.55 -9.49 -2.85
C GLN A 263 -25.84 -9.20 -1.53
N LYS A 264 -26.16 -9.97 -0.48
CA LYS A 264 -25.48 -9.88 0.81
C LYS A 264 -24.01 -10.32 0.72
N ALA A 265 -23.73 -11.40 -0.01
CA ALA A 265 -22.37 -11.86 -0.28
C ALA A 265 -21.56 -10.83 -1.07
N LEU A 266 -22.17 -10.20 -2.08
CA LEU A 266 -21.53 -9.13 -2.85
C LEU A 266 -21.15 -7.94 -1.94
N ASN A 267 -22.07 -7.46 -1.12
CA ASN A 267 -21.83 -6.35 -0.20
C ASN A 267 -20.67 -6.65 0.77
N ILE A 268 -20.61 -7.86 1.36
CA ILE A 268 -19.51 -8.18 2.28
C ILE A 268 -18.17 -8.41 1.56
N THR A 269 -18.22 -8.86 0.31
CA THR A 269 -17.05 -8.93 -0.57
C THR A 269 -16.47 -7.53 -0.77
N GLU A 270 -17.29 -6.58 -1.22
CA GLU A 270 -16.86 -5.22 -1.54
C GLU A 270 -16.33 -4.47 -0.32
N VAL A 271 -16.96 -4.65 0.85
CA VAL A 271 -16.62 -3.91 2.07
C VAL A 271 -15.49 -4.57 2.87
N SER A 272 -15.23 -5.87 2.72
CA SER A 272 -14.35 -6.59 3.63
C SER A 272 -13.51 -7.72 3.01
N TYR A 273 -14.15 -8.78 2.51
CA TYR A 273 -13.46 -10.02 2.15
C TYR A 273 -12.77 -9.98 0.77
N GLY A 274 -13.23 -9.11 -0.14
CA GLY A 274 -12.75 -8.98 -1.52
C GLY A 274 -11.50 -8.12 -1.70
N ARG A 275 -10.81 -7.75 -0.63
CA ARG A 275 -9.54 -7.01 -0.70
C ARG A 275 -8.40 -7.90 -1.18
N THR A 276 -7.41 -7.30 -1.84
CA THR A 276 -6.15 -7.99 -2.21
C THR A 276 -5.48 -8.60 -0.99
N ASN A 277 -5.08 -9.87 -1.10
CA ASN A 277 -4.45 -10.66 -0.03
C ASN A 277 -5.20 -10.55 1.32
N PRO A 278 -6.44 -11.06 1.41
CA PRO A 278 -7.33 -10.82 2.55
C PRO A 278 -6.97 -11.59 3.82
N MET A 279 -6.10 -12.60 3.73
CA MET A 279 -5.70 -13.48 4.83
C MET A 279 -4.52 -12.92 5.64
N ARG A 280 -3.97 -13.73 6.54
CA ARG A 280 -2.99 -13.29 7.54
C ARG A 280 -1.54 -13.42 7.10
N ASP A 281 -1.13 -14.54 6.51
CA ASP A 281 0.30 -14.86 6.38
C ASP A 281 0.67 -15.08 4.93
N TYR A 282 1.58 -14.24 4.44
CA TYR A 282 2.05 -14.26 3.07
C TYR A 282 3.57 -14.29 3.00
N LEU A 283 4.07 -15.02 2.00
CA LEU A 283 5.45 -14.98 1.55
C LEU A 283 5.50 -14.37 0.15
N TYR A 284 6.32 -13.36 -0.03
CA TYR A 284 6.57 -12.71 -1.32
C TYR A 284 7.99 -12.99 -1.79
N LEU A 285 8.13 -13.37 -3.05
CA LEU A 285 9.41 -13.53 -3.71
C LEU A 285 9.36 -12.80 -5.06
N ARG A 286 10.30 -11.88 -5.29
CA ARG A 286 10.56 -11.32 -6.62
C ARG A 286 12.00 -11.57 -7.01
N ILE A 287 12.19 -12.09 -8.21
CA ILE A 287 13.49 -12.32 -8.84
C ILE A 287 13.51 -11.50 -10.12
N SER A 288 14.46 -10.59 -10.29
CA SER A 288 14.63 -9.80 -11.51
C SER A 288 16.07 -9.87 -12.00
N GLN A 289 16.24 -10.12 -13.29
CA GLN A 289 17.56 -10.19 -13.92
C GLN A 289 17.75 -8.98 -14.81
N LYS A 290 18.77 -8.16 -14.54
CA LYS A 290 19.12 -7.05 -15.41
C LYS A 290 19.81 -7.59 -16.67
N GLU A 291 19.34 -7.14 -17.84
CA GLU A 291 19.98 -7.29 -19.15
C GLU A 291 20.56 -8.68 -19.42
N PRO A 292 19.75 -9.76 -19.27
CA PRO A 292 20.23 -11.11 -19.52
C PRO A 292 20.61 -11.28 -21.00
N PHE A 293 21.62 -12.11 -21.24
CA PHE A 293 22.11 -12.42 -22.59
C PHE A 293 22.54 -11.17 -23.39
N ASP A 294 23.03 -10.13 -22.70
CA ASP A 294 23.46 -8.85 -23.28
C ASP A 294 22.34 -8.09 -24.02
N ILE A 295 21.07 -8.35 -23.67
CA ILE A 295 19.94 -7.59 -24.21
C ILE A 295 19.78 -6.30 -23.40
N LEU A 296 20.28 -5.20 -23.95
CA LEU A 296 20.22 -3.87 -23.34
C LEU A 296 18.78 -3.42 -23.07
N TYR A 297 18.53 -2.77 -21.92
CA TYR A 297 17.22 -2.28 -21.47
C TYR A 297 16.14 -3.33 -21.22
N PHE A 298 16.50 -4.62 -21.26
CA PHE A 298 15.58 -5.72 -20.99
C PHE A 298 15.75 -6.24 -19.56
N THR A 299 14.66 -6.44 -18.85
CA THR A 299 14.66 -6.98 -17.48
C THR A 299 13.48 -7.94 -17.32
N PRO A 300 13.68 -9.26 -17.47
CA PRO A 300 12.67 -10.22 -17.05
C PRO A 300 12.63 -10.30 -15.54
N SER A 301 11.43 -10.51 -15.01
CA SER A 301 11.22 -10.80 -13.60
C SER A 301 10.17 -11.88 -13.37
N LEU A 302 10.23 -12.50 -12.20
CA LEU A 302 9.28 -13.48 -11.72
C LEU A 302 8.87 -13.08 -10.30
N THR A 303 7.57 -12.87 -10.11
CA THR A 303 6.97 -12.56 -8.81
C THR A 303 6.12 -13.73 -8.33
N SER A 304 6.24 -14.12 -7.07
CA SER A 304 5.43 -15.14 -6.42
C SER A 304 4.88 -14.60 -5.11
N ILE A 305 3.59 -14.79 -4.89
CA ILE A 305 2.91 -14.52 -3.62
C ILE A 305 2.31 -15.84 -3.16
N PHE A 306 2.78 -16.34 -2.02
CA PHE A 306 2.32 -17.59 -1.42
C PHE A 306 1.60 -17.30 -0.11
N ASN A 307 0.36 -17.76 0.01
CA ASN A 307 -0.41 -17.69 1.24
C ASN A 307 -0.13 -18.94 2.08
N ILE A 308 0.45 -18.74 3.26
CA ILE A 308 0.86 -19.86 4.12
C ILE A 308 -0.35 -20.56 4.76
N ASN A 309 -1.47 -19.84 4.93
CA ASN A 309 -2.63 -20.36 5.66
C ASN A 309 -3.42 -21.41 4.86
N ASP A 310 -3.55 -21.22 3.54
CA ASP A 310 -4.34 -22.10 2.67
C ASP A 310 -3.52 -22.72 1.53
N THR A 311 -2.20 -22.45 1.50
CA THR A 311 -1.25 -22.92 0.47
C THR A 311 -1.53 -22.42 -0.95
N SER A 312 -2.43 -21.45 -1.11
CA SER A 312 -2.68 -20.81 -2.41
C SER A 312 -1.50 -19.94 -2.81
N TYR A 313 -1.31 -19.75 -4.12
CA TYR A 313 -0.26 -18.88 -4.63
C TYR A 313 -0.59 -18.26 -5.98
N THR A 314 0.04 -17.12 -6.23
CA THR A 314 0.08 -16.44 -7.54
C THR A 314 1.52 -16.45 -8.05
N LEU A 315 1.70 -16.72 -9.34
CA LEU A 315 3.00 -16.64 -10.02
C LEU A 315 2.87 -15.75 -11.26
N SER A 316 3.62 -14.66 -11.28
CA SER A 316 3.52 -13.59 -12.28
C SER A 316 4.88 -13.37 -12.95
N PRO A 317 5.11 -13.95 -14.14
CA PRO A 317 6.26 -13.60 -14.98
C PRO A 317 6.04 -12.23 -15.63
N GLU A 318 7.11 -11.45 -15.76
CA GLU A 318 7.09 -10.10 -16.33
C GLU A 318 8.30 -9.93 -17.26
N LEU A 319 8.09 -9.23 -18.38
CA LEU A 319 9.13 -8.87 -19.34
C LEU A 319 9.11 -7.35 -19.53
N LEU A 320 10.11 -6.65 -19.00
CA LEU A 320 10.22 -5.20 -19.12
C LEU A 320 11.26 -4.80 -20.18
N TYR A 321 10.91 -3.91 -21.11
CA TYR A 321 11.84 -3.27 -22.04
C TYR A 321 11.68 -1.75 -21.99
N SER A 322 12.77 -1.04 -21.70
CA SER A 322 12.77 0.42 -21.47
C SER A 322 13.50 1.24 -22.56
N GLY A 323 13.90 0.61 -23.66
CA GLY A 323 14.73 1.25 -24.70
C GLY A 323 13.99 2.15 -25.71
N ILE A 324 12.67 2.37 -25.55
CA ILE A 324 11.91 3.26 -26.43
C ILE A 324 12.02 4.68 -25.87
N THR A 325 12.77 5.54 -26.57
CA THR A 325 13.02 6.96 -26.18
C THR A 325 12.54 7.91 -27.26
#